data_AF-A0A1V4X7H4-F1
#
_entry.id   AF-A0A1V4X7H4-F1
#
_cell.length_a   1.000
_cell.length_b   1.000
_cell.length_c   1.000
_cell.angle_alpha   90.00
_cell.angle_beta   90.00
_cell.angle_gamma   90.00
#
_symmetry.space_group_name_H-M   'P 1'
#
loop_
_entity.id
_entity.type
_entity.pdbx_description
1 polymer ?
#
loop_
_entity_poly.entity_id
_entity_poly.type
_entity_poly.pdbx_seq_one_letter_code
_entity_poly.pdbx_strand_id
1 'polypeptide(L)'
;MPSLSNSILLELFKTGLSFLPLLLGLVLGQRIIAYWDLKKKRRELDTAIAAQFHKLYGEFKELSRLWRAFCYTGERAKPITFPDAMHMDLLQRAAAAEGGIEAIIVKLAAERVLKKEDIETLGLFRQAYQILRESIRDGMSLEWTYGSPEYTLFNDLAGKTAFIIASEKFKKQHNSYEAAETLQQITDMRIENKIGRDSKQPGRKGEP
;
A
#
# COMPACT_ATOMS: atom_id res chain seq x y z
N MET A 1 -18.44 -66.35 34.09
CA MET A 1 -18.99 -65.00 33.85
C MET A 1 -17.96 -63.86 33.79
N PRO A 2 -16.81 -63.83 34.50
CA PRO A 2 -15.86 -62.70 34.41
C PRO A 2 -15.04 -62.63 33.10
N SER A 3 -14.94 -63.72 32.31
CA SER A 3 -14.15 -63.76 31.07
C SER A 3 -14.78 -62.96 29.90
N LEU A 4 -16.11 -62.92 29.80
CA LEU A 4 -16.84 -62.17 28.78
C LEU A 4 -16.66 -60.65 28.95
N SER A 5 -16.70 -60.16 30.19
CA SER A 5 -16.52 -58.74 30.51
C SER A 5 -15.14 -58.22 30.09
N ASN A 6 -14.09 -59.03 30.29
CA ASN A 6 -12.72 -58.64 29.94
C ASN A 6 -12.50 -58.59 28.42
N SER A 7 -13.14 -59.49 27.66
CA SER A 7 -13.04 -59.49 26.19
C SER A 7 -13.70 -58.27 25.58
N ILE A 8 -14.91 -57.92 26.03
CA ILE A 8 -15.66 -56.75 25.56
C ILE A 8 -14.88 -55.46 25.85
N LEU A 9 -14.29 -55.35 27.03
CA LEU A 9 -13.52 -54.16 27.44
C LEU A 9 -12.25 -53.99 26.59
N LEU A 10 -11.58 -55.09 26.24
CA LEU A 10 -10.41 -55.08 25.35
C LEU A 10 -10.77 -54.67 23.91
N GLU A 11 -11.89 -55.17 23.38
CA GLU A 11 -12.37 -54.82 22.04
C GLU A 11 -12.81 -53.36 21.93
N LEU A 12 -13.46 -52.83 22.97
CA LEU A 12 -13.79 -51.41 23.08
C LEU A 12 -12.53 -50.54 23.13
N PHE A 13 -11.50 -50.98 23.88
CA PHE A 13 -10.22 -50.25 23.94
C PHE A 13 -9.50 -50.23 22.58
N LYS A 14 -9.44 -51.37 21.87
CA LYS A 14 -8.85 -51.45 20.52
C LYS A 14 -9.57 -50.54 19.53
N THR A 15 -10.90 -50.55 19.58
CA THR A 15 -11.76 -49.69 18.75
C THR A 15 -11.57 -48.21 19.10
N GLY A 16 -11.51 -47.85 20.37
CA GLY A 16 -11.22 -46.47 20.79
C GLY A 16 -9.84 -46.00 20.33
N LEU A 17 -8.83 -46.86 20.42
CA LEU A 17 -7.47 -46.56 19.99
C LEU A 17 -7.36 -46.39 18.46
N SER A 18 -8.18 -47.08 17.66
CA SER A 18 -8.19 -46.90 16.20
C SER A 18 -8.87 -45.60 15.75
N PHE A 19 -9.73 -45.00 16.58
CA PHE A 19 -10.33 -43.68 16.29
C PHE A 19 -9.42 -42.49 16.63
N LEU A 20 -8.46 -42.66 17.55
CA LEU A 20 -7.49 -41.62 17.91
C LEU A 20 -6.72 -41.02 16.71
N PRO A 21 -6.11 -41.81 15.81
CA PRO A 21 -5.42 -41.25 14.65
C PRO A 21 -6.37 -40.58 13.66
N LEU A 22 -7.63 -41.04 13.54
CA LEU A 22 -8.66 -40.38 12.73
C LEU A 22 -9.00 -38.99 13.28
N LEU A 23 -9.23 -38.88 14.60
CA LEU A 23 -9.49 -37.59 15.25
C LEU A 23 -8.30 -36.65 15.16
N LEU A 24 -7.09 -37.14 15.41
CA LEU A 24 -5.87 -36.34 15.30
C LEU A 24 -5.65 -35.87 13.86
N GLY A 25 -5.83 -36.76 12.89
CA GLY A 25 -5.76 -36.43 11.46
C GLY A 25 -6.78 -35.38 11.05
N LEU A 26 -8.01 -35.48 11.54
CA LEU A 26 -9.06 -34.47 11.31
C LEU A 26 -8.68 -33.11 11.88
N VAL A 27 -8.23 -33.05 13.14
CA VAL A 27 -7.86 -31.78 13.81
C VAL A 27 -6.65 -31.13 13.12
N LEU A 28 -5.61 -31.91 12.81
CA LEU A 28 -4.43 -31.41 12.11
C LEU A 28 -4.77 -30.96 10.69
N GLY A 29 -5.56 -31.76 9.96
CA GLY A 29 -6.04 -31.43 8.62
C GLY A 29 -6.82 -30.13 8.60
N GLN A 30 -7.78 -29.95 9.50
CA GLN A 30 -8.57 -28.72 9.60
C GLN A 30 -7.70 -27.49 9.91
N ARG A 31 -6.71 -27.62 10.80
CA ARG A 31 -5.78 -26.52 11.12
C ARG A 31 -4.94 -26.12 9.92
N ILE A 32 -4.42 -27.09 9.18
CA ILE A 32 -3.62 -26.86 7.97
C ILE A 32 -4.50 -26.16 6.92
N ILE A 33 -5.69 -26.68 6.63
CA ILE A 33 -6.62 -26.10 5.65
C ILE A 33 -6.96 -24.66 6.03
N ALA A 34 -7.33 -24.39 7.29
CA ALA A 34 -7.67 -23.05 7.75
C ALA A 34 -6.51 -22.06 7.58
N TYR A 35 -5.28 -22.49 7.87
CA TYR A 35 -4.09 -21.66 7.66
C TYR A 35 -3.86 -21.34 6.18
N TRP A 36 -4.00 -22.33 5.29
CA TRP A 36 -3.86 -22.13 3.84
C TRP A 36 -4.94 -21.23 3.26
N ASP A 37 -6.20 -21.39 3.69
CA ASP A 37 -7.30 -20.53 3.25
C ASP A 37 -7.08 -19.08 3.68
N LEU A 38 -6.63 -18.85 4.91
CA LEU A 38 -6.27 -17.51 5.39
C LEU A 38 -5.12 -16.91 4.57
N LYS A 39 -4.09 -17.70 4.27
CA LYS A 39 -2.96 -17.26 3.45
C LYS A 39 -3.40 -16.93 2.02
N LYS A 40 -4.26 -17.76 1.42
CA LYS A 40 -4.78 -17.56 0.07
C LYS A 40 -5.62 -16.28 -0.02
N LYS A 41 -6.58 -16.10 0.90
CA LYS A 41 -7.42 -14.90 0.95
C LYS A 41 -6.60 -13.61 1.09
N ARG A 42 -5.51 -13.64 1.87
CA ARG A 42 -4.60 -12.49 1.99
C ARG A 42 -3.91 -12.17 0.67
N ARG A 43 -3.38 -13.18 -0.04
CA ARG A 43 -2.76 -12.98 -1.35
C ARG A 43 -3.73 -12.42 -2.38
N GLU A 44 -4.99 -12.85 -2.34
CA GLU A 44 -6.06 -12.30 -3.19
C GLU A 44 -6.28 -10.80 -2.89
N LEU A 45 -6.33 -10.42 -1.61
CA LEU A 45 -6.41 -9.02 -1.20
C LEU A 45 -5.18 -8.21 -1.64
N ASP A 46 -3.97 -8.73 -1.47
CA ASP A 46 -2.75 -8.04 -1.90
C ASP A 46 -2.71 -7.83 -3.41
N THR A 47 -3.13 -8.83 -4.17
CA THR A 47 -3.23 -8.73 -5.64
C THR A 47 -4.24 -7.65 -6.03
N ALA A 48 -5.37 -7.55 -5.32
CA ALA A 48 -6.35 -6.50 -5.54
C ALA A 48 -5.80 -5.10 -5.19
N ILE A 49 -5.06 -4.95 -4.09
CA ILE A 49 -4.40 -3.68 -3.71
C ILE A 49 -3.37 -3.29 -4.76
N ALA A 50 -2.56 -4.23 -5.25
CA ALA A 50 -1.56 -3.97 -6.28
C ALA A 50 -2.21 -3.50 -7.60
N ALA A 51 -3.31 -4.16 -8.02
CA ALA A 51 -4.07 -3.73 -9.18
C ALA A 51 -4.66 -2.32 -9.01
N GLN A 52 -5.23 -2.03 -7.83
CA GLN A 52 -5.74 -0.70 -7.51
C GLN A 52 -4.63 0.36 -7.53
N PHE A 53 -3.46 0.04 -6.96
CA PHE A 53 -2.29 0.91 -6.99
C PHE A 53 -1.83 1.23 -8.41
N HIS A 54 -1.72 0.24 -9.30
CA HIS A 54 -1.34 0.48 -10.69
C HIS A 54 -2.32 1.38 -11.42
N LYS A 55 -3.64 1.21 -11.16
CA LYS A 55 -4.68 2.09 -11.71
C LYS A 55 -4.49 3.53 -11.23
N LEU A 56 -4.30 3.74 -9.93
CA LEU A 56 -4.09 5.07 -9.34
C LEU A 56 -2.81 5.74 -9.86
N TYR A 57 -1.73 4.97 -9.99
CA TYR A 57 -0.49 5.46 -10.59
C TYR A 57 -0.70 5.91 -12.04
N GLY A 58 -1.42 5.14 -12.84
CA GLY A 58 -1.81 5.53 -14.20
C GLY A 58 -2.63 6.83 -14.22
N GLU A 59 -3.63 6.93 -13.34
CA GLU A 59 -4.49 8.11 -13.17
C GLU A 59 -3.66 9.36 -12.84
N PHE A 60 -2.71 9.26 -11.91
CA PHE A 60 -1.80 10.36 -11.59
C PHE A 60 -1.03 10.86 -12.82
N LYS A 61 -0.47 9.93 -13.61
CA LYS A 61 0.31 10.27 -14.83
C LYS A 61 -0.57 10.88 -15.90
N GLU A 62 -1.84 10.47 -16.00
CA GLU A 62 -2.81 11.08 -16.91
C GLU A 62 -3.18 12.49 -16.47
N LEU A 63 -3.64 12.66 -15.22
CA LEU A 63 -4.03 13.94 -14.65
C LEU A 63 -2.90 14.97 -14.71
N SER A 64 -1.68 14.59 -14.33
CA SER A 64 -0.51 15.48 -14.42
C SER A 64 -0.16 15.89 -15.86
N ARG A 65 -0.47 15.08 -16.88
CA ARG A 65 -0.28 15.47 -18.29
C ARG A 65 -1.40 16.38 -18.77
N LEU A 66 -2.65 16.04 -18.48
CA LEU A 66 -3.81 16.84 -18.85
C LEU A 66 -3.75 18.22 -18.20
N TRP A 67 -3.41 18.29 -16.91
CA TRP A 67 -3.28 19.54 -16.19
C TRP A 67 -2.18 20.44 -16.74
N ARG A 68 -1.01 19.87 -17.08
CA ARG A 68 0.05 20.64 -17.74
C ARG A 68 -0.37 21.15 -19.11
N ALA A 69 -1.09 20.34 -19.89
CA ALA A 69 -1.61 20.78 -21.18
C ALA A 69 -2.66 21.90 -21.02
N PHE A 70 -3.48 21.83 -19.98
CA PHE A 70 -4.47 22.86 -19.63
C PHE A 70 -3.81 24.18 -19.22
N CYS A 71 -2.75 24.13 -18.41
CA CYS A 71 -2.02 25.32 -17.96
C CYS A 71 -1.06 25.89 -19.02
N TYR A 72 -0.83 25.19 -20.14
CA TYR A 72 0.17 25.61 -21.12
C TYR A 72 -0.34 26.75 -21.99
N THR A 73 0.06 27.98 -21.65
CA THR A 73 -0.34 29.22 -22.35
C THR A 73 0.83 29.88 -23.13
N GLY A 74 1.65 29.10 -23.82
CA GLY A 74 2.79 29.62 -24.60
C GLY A 74 2.44 30.04 -26.03
N GLU A 75 3.22 30.94 -26.64
CA GLU A 75 3.05 31.41 -28.04
C GLU A 75 3.11 30.28 -29.09
N ARG A 76 3.72 29.14 -28.75
CA ARG A 76 3.78 27.94 -29.60
C ARG A 76 2.69 26.91 -29.31
N ALA A 77 1.83 27.17 -28.32
CA ALA A 77 0.70 26.31 -28.00
C ALA A 77 -0.32 26.40 -29.14
N LYS A 78 -0.68 25.27 -29.74
CA LYS A 78 -1.94 25.24 -30.49
C LYS A 78 -3.07 25.56 -29.50
N PRO A 79 -4.01 26.45 -29.82
CA PRO A 79 -5.15 26.72 -28.96
C PRO A 79 -5.97 25.43 -28.86
N ILE A 80 -5.77 24.70 -27.76
CA ILE A 80 -6.63 23.58 -27.41
C ILE A 80 -7.80 24.20 -26.66
N THR A 81 -8.97 24.17 -27.28
CA THR A 81 -10.21 24.56 -26.62
C THR A 81 -10.60 23.44 -25.66
N PHE A 82 -10.50 23.72 -24.37
CA PHE A 82 -11.00 22.83 -23.34
C PHE A 82 -12.45 23.18 -23.00
N PRO A 83 -13.29 22.20 -22.65
CA PRO A 83 -14.61 22.48 -22.11
C PRO A 83 -14.52 23.29 -20.81
N ASP A 84 -15.45 24.22 -20.58
CA ASP A 84 -15.48 25.09 -19.39
C ASP A 84 -15.48 24.29 -18.07
N ALA A 85 -16.05 23.09 -18.06
CA ALA A 85 -16.12 22.22 -16.89
C ALA A 85 -14.85 21.38 -16.63
N MET A 86 -13.84 21.44 -17.50
CA MET A 86 -12.68 20.54 -17.43
C MET A 86 -11.86 20.71 -16.14
N HIS A 87 -11.73 21.93 -15.63
CA HIS A 87 -11.04 22.19 -14.36
C HIS A 87 -11.67 21.40 -13.20
N MET A 88 -13.00 21.46 -13.10
CA MET A 88 -13.74 20.75 -12.05
C MET A 88 -13.68 19.23 -12.21
N ASP A 89 -13.72 18.72 -13.46
CA ASP A 89 -13.54 17.29 -13.73
C ASP A 89 -12.16 16.79 -13.29
N LEU A 90 -11.10 17.51 -13.67
CA LEU A 90 -9.73 17.17 -13.27
C LEU A 90 -9.56 17.23 -11.75
N LEU A 91 -10.15 18.22 -11.08
CA LEU A 91 -10.08 18.34 -9.63
C LEU A 91 -10.81 17.17 -8.93
N GLN A 92 -12.00 16.80 -9.42
CA GLN A 92 -12.75 15.65 -8.89
C GLN A 92 -11.97 14.35 -9.04
N ARG A 93 -11.38 14.12 -10.22
CA ARG A 93 -10.55 12.93 -10.49
C ARG A 93 -9.29 12.91 -9.63
N ALA A 94 -8.61 14.05 -9.45
CA ALA A 94 -7.44 14.16 -8.59
C ALA A 94 -7.76 13.88 -7.13
N ALA A 95 -8.87 14.42 -6.61
CA ALA A 95 -9.35 14.12 -5.27
C ALA A 95 -9.69 12.64 -5.07
N ALA A 96 -10.34 12.01 -6.07
CA ALA A 96 -10.62 10.58 -6.03
C ALA A 96 -9.34 9.74 -6.06
N ALA A 97 -8.34 10.13 -6.85
CA ALA A 97 -7.05 9.45 -6.92
C ALA A 97 -6.27 9.56 -5.60
N GLU A 98 -6.25 10.76 -4.98
CA GLU A 98 -5.66 10.97 -3.65
C GLU A 98 -6.36 10.13 -2.58
N GLY A 99 -7.69 10.15 -2.50
CA GLY A 99 -8.43 9.31 -1.55
C GLY A 99 -8.18 7.82 -1.76
N GLY A 100 -8.01 7.39 -3.02
CA GLY A 100 -7.66 6.01 -3.36
C GLY A 100 -6.29 5.58 -2.82
N ILE A 101 -5.26 6.43 -2.94
CA ILE A 101 -3.93 6.10 -2.41
C ILE A 101 -3.91 6.18 -0.88
N GLU A 102 -4.64 7.10 -0.27
CA GLU A 102 -4.79 7.18 1.19
C GLU A 102 -5.46 5.91 1.75
N ALA A 103 -6.49 5.39 1.09
CA ALA A 103 -7.13 4.14 1.49
C ALA A 103 -6.14 2.95 1.48
N ILE A 104 -5.27 2.88 0.47
CA ILE A 104 -4.19 1.87 0.41
C ILE A 104 -3.22 2.06 1.59
N ILE A 105 -2.81 3.30 1.87
CA ILE A 105 -1.87 3.62 2.96
C ILE A 105 -2.46 3.26 4.34
N VAL A 106 -3.71 3.60 4.60
CA VAL A 106 -4.41 3.24 5.85
C VAL A 106 -4.40 1.72 6.04
N LYS A 107 -4.69 0.96 4.98
CA LYS A 107 -4.65 -0.51 5.03
C LYS A 107 -3.25 -1.03 5.31
N LEU A 108 -2.22 -0.49 4.64
CA LEU A 108 -0.82 -0.88 4.89
C LEU A 108 -0.40 -0.58 6.33
N ALA A 109 -0.75 0.59 6.86
CA ALA A 109 -0.45 0.99 8.23
C ALA A 109 -1.15 0.06 9.25
N ALA A 110 -2.40 -0.35 8.99
CA ALA A 110 -3.15 -1.23 9.88
C ALA A 110 -2.67 -2.69 9.85
N GLU A 111 -2.24 -3.18 8.68
CA GLU A 111 -1.99 -4.61 8.48
C GLU A 111 -0.51 -4.99 8.55
N ARG A 112 0.41 -4.02 8.54
CA ARG A 112 1.85 -4.27 8.43
C ARG A 112 2.66 -3.51 9.47
N VAL A 113 3.76 -4.12 9.88
CA VAL A 113 4.83 -3.44 10.63
C VAL A 113 5.76 -2.79 9.61
N LEU A 114 5.59 -1.48 9.42
CA LEU A 114 6.35 -0.69 8.46
C LEU A 114 7.67 -0.20 9.09
N LYS A 115 8.75 -0.22 8.30
CA LYS A 115 10.01 0.40 8.71
C LYS A 115 9.95 1.90 8.50
N LYS A 116 10.88 2.63 9.11
CA LYS A 116 11.01 4.08 8.94
C LYS A 116 11.14 4.48 7.46
N GLU A 117 11.88 3.70 6.67
CA GLU A 117 12.05 3.95 5.24
C GLU A 117 10.75 3.72 4.45
N ASP A 118 9.94 2.74 4.88
CA ASP A 118 8.64 2.46 4.26
C ASP A 118 7.66 3.61 4.56
N ILE A 119 7.65 4.08 5.82
CA ILE A 119 6.83 5.22 6.27
C ILE A 119 7.19 6.49 5.49
N GLU A 120 8.48 6.81 5.36
CA GLU A 120 8.94 7.94 4.59
C GLU A 120 8.54 7.81 3.11
N THR A 121 8.73 6.63 2.52
CA THR A 121 8.35 6.35 1.13
C THR A 121 6.85 6.60 0.90
N LEU A 122 5.99 6.01 1.73
CA LEU A 122 4.55 6.14 1.61
C LEU A 122 4.07 7.57 1.84
N GLY A 123 4.69 8.28 2.79
CA GLY A 123 4.34 9.66 3.12
C GLY A 123 4.67 10.64 1.99
N LEU A 124 5.87 10.53 1.41
CA LEU A 124 6.25 11.35 0.26
C LEU A 124 5.43 11.00 -0.98
N PHE A 125 5.12 9.71 -1.18
CA PHE A 125 4.28 9.28 -2.31
C PHE A 125 2.85 9.81 -2.18
N ARG A 126 2.27 9.78 -0.97
CA ARG A 126 0.98 10.43 -0.65
C ARG A 126 1.02 11.92 -0.97
N GLN A 127 2.06 12.62 -0.50
CA GLN A 127 2.17 14.06 -0.71
C GLN A 127 2.21 14.42 -2.20
N ALA A 128 2.76 13.57 -3.07
CA ALA A 128 2.75 13.83 -4.50
C ALA A 128 1.32 13.93 -5.09
N TYR A 129 0.40 13.05 -4.67
CA TYR A 129 -1.02 13.14 -5.06
C TYR A 129 -1.67 14.41 -4.52
N GLN A 130 -1.36 14.76 -3.26
CA GLN A 130 -1.84 15.99 -2.63
C GLN A 130 -1.39 17.23 -3.42
N ILE A 131 -0.11 17.32 -3.79
CA ILE A 131 0.46 18.42 -4.58
C ILE A 131 -0.24 18.51 -5.93
N LEU A 132 -0.48 17.38 -6.61
CA LEU A 132 -1.22 17.41 -7.87
C LEU A 132 -2.63 17.96 -7.69
N ARG A 133 -3.41 17.47 -6.72
CA ARG A 133 -4.77 17.98 -6.45
C ARG A 133 -4.75 19.47 -6.13
N GLU A 134 -3.82 19.91 -5.28
CA GLU A 134 -3.71 21.32 -4.87
C GLU A 134 -3.30 22.21 -6.05
N SER A 135 -2.37 21.75 -6.90
CA SER A 135 -1.99 22.47 -8.12
C SER A 135 -3.19 22.69 -9.05
N ILE A 136 -4.05 21.66 -9.21
CA ILE A 136 -5.28 21.77 -10.00
C ILE A 136 -6.25 22.76 -9.35
N ARG A 137 -6.52 22.60 -8.04
CA ARG A 137 -7.43 23.48 -7.29
C ARG A 137 -7.02 24.94 -7.40
N ASP A 138 -5.73 25.21 -7.25
CA ASP A 138 -5.18 26.56 -7.13
C ASP A 138 -4.79 27.17 -8.49
N GLY A 139 -5.03 26.45 -9.60
CA GLY A 139 -4.70 26.94 -10.94
C GLY A 139 -3.20 27.07 -11.20
N MET A 140 -2.37 26.35 -10.45
CA MET A 140 -0.91 26.40 -10.55
C MET A 140 -0.38 25.31 -11.47
N SER A 141 0.54 25.65 -12.36
CA SER A 141 1.22 24.68 -13.21
C SER A 141 2.05 23.69 -12.38
N LEU A 142 1.94 22.40 -12.69
CA LEU A 142 2.82 21.38 -12.12
C LEU A 142 4.09 21.29 -12.98
N GLU A 143 5.21 21.80 -12.49
CA GLU A 143 6.48 21.87 -13.25
C GLU A 143 7.24 20.52 -13.36
N TRP A 144 6.57 19.40 -13.02
CA TRP A 144 7.16 18.06 -13.01
C TRP A 144 7.31 17.51 -14.42
N THR A 145 8.32 18.01 -15.13
CA THR A 145 8.68 17.60 -16.49
C THR A 145 9.66 16.44 -16.48
N TYR A 146 9.85 15.82 -17.64
CA TYR A 146 10.88 14.79 -17.80
C TYR A 146 12.25 15.40 -17.49
N GLY A 147 12.95 14.82 -16.51
CA GLY A 147 14.25 15.32 -16.04
C GLY A 147 14.18 16.20 -14.79
N SER A 148 12.98 16.65 -14.37
CA SER A 148 12.85 17.32 -13.06
C SER A 148 13.16 16.35 -11.91
N PRO A 149 13.78 16.83 -10.81
CA PRO A 149 14.02 16.02 -9.62
C PRO A 149 12.73 15.41 -9.06
N GLU A 150 11.63 16.16 -9.07
CA GLU A 150 10.32 15.76 -8.55
C GLU A 150 9.74 14.61 -9.37
N TYR A 151 9.81 14.69 -10.70
CA TYR A 151 9.37 13.61 -11.58
C TYR A 151 10.17 12.32 -11.33
N THR A 152 11.49 12.45 -11.16
CA THR A 152 12.39 11.31 -10.89
C THR A 152 12.08 10.69 -9.53
N LEU A 153 11.96 11.53 -8.49
CA LEU A 153 11.60 11.12 -7.15
C LEU A 153 10.24 10.43 -7.13
N PHE A 154 9.23 10.96 -7.82
CA PHE A 154 7.91 10.34 -7.87
C PHE A 154 7.95 8.92 -8.47
N ASN A 155 8.67 8.70 -9.56
CA ASN A 155 8.75 7.36 -10.16
C ASN A 155 9.55 6.38 -9.27
N ASP A 156 10.61 6.84 -8.60
CA ASP A 156 11.35 6.04 -7.61
C ASP A 156 10.44 5.63 -6.43
N LEU A 157 9.70 6.60 -5.86
CA LEU A 157 8.72 6.37 -4.80
C LEU A 157 7.60 5.43 -5.26
N ALA A 158 7.16 5.51 -6.52
CA ALA A 158 6.17 4.59 -7.08
C ALA A 158 6.69 3.16 -7.10
N GLY A 159 7.94 2.93 -7.55
CA GLY A 159 8.58 1.62 -7.55
C GLY A 159 8.74 1.05 -6.13
N LYS A 160 9.17 1.88 -5.18
CA LYS A 160 9.30 1.48 -3.77
C LYS A 160 7.95 1.19 -3.13
N THR A 161 6.93 2.01 -3.38
CA THR A 161 5.56 1.77 -2.91
C THR A 161 5.00 0.45 -3.46
N ALA A 162 5.22 0.18 -4.74
CA ALA A 162 4.83 -1.10 -5.35
C ALA A 162 5.52 -2.29 -4.66
N PHE A 163 6.82 -2.16 -4.37
CA PHE A 163 7.56 -3.19 -3.63
C PHE A 163 7.04 -3.37 -2.20
N ILE A 164 6.74 -2.27 -1.50
CA ILE A 164 6.12 -2.32 -0.16
C ILE A 164 4.83 -3.14 -0.27
N ILE A 165 3.91 -2.77 -1.17
CA ILE A 165 2.62 -3.46 -1.38
C ILE A 165 2.83 -4.95 -1.69
N ALA A 166 3.74 -5.29 -2.61
CA ALA A 166 3.98 -6.67 -3.02
C ALA A 166 4.70 -7.53 -1.97
N SER A 167 5.38 -6.92 -0.99
CA SER A 167 6.14 -7.68 0.00
C SER A 167 5.21 -8.46 0.96
N GLU A 168 5.42 -9.78 1.08
CA GLU A 168 4.64 -10.67 1.97
C GLU A 168 5.00 -10.48 3.48
N LYS A 169 5.50 -9.31 3.89
CA LYS A 169 5.93 -9.04 5.28
C LYS A 169 4.73 -8.78 6.19
N PHE A 170 3.93 -9.82 6.39
CA PHE A 170 2.78 -9.78 7.30
C PHE A 170 3.20 -10.08 8.72
N LYS A 171 3.57 -9.02 9.44
CA LYS A 171 3.43 -9.00 10.89
C LYS A 171 2.19 -8.17 11.18
N LYS A 172 1.14 -8.82 11.69
CA LYS A 172 -0.05 -8.11 12.17
C LYS A 172 0.43 -7.14 13.23
N GLN A 173 0.04 -5.88 13.13
CA GLN A 173 0.30 -4.93 14.21
C GLN A 173 -0.32 -5.43 15.51
N HIS A 174 0.35 -5.16 16.64
CA HIS A 174 -0.03 -5.76 17.91
C HIS A 174 -1.31 -5.12 18.47
N ASN A 175 -1.57 -3.86 18.13
CA ASN A 175 -2.73 -3.10 18.58
C ASN A 175 -3.12 -2.00 17.57
N SER A 176 -4.31 -1.40 17.74
CA SER A 176 -4.81 -0.30 16.89
C SER A 176 -4.10 1.04 17.12
N TYR A 177 -3.42 1.20 18.26
CA TYR A 177 -2.70 2.43 18.60
C TYR A 177 -1.43 2.57 17.75
N GLU A 178 -0.65 1.49 17.59
CA GLU A 178 0.49 1.41 16.68
C GLU A 178 0.10 1.77 15.24
N ALA A 179 -1.12 1.38 14.83
CA ALA A 179 -1.59 1.60 13.46
C ALA A 179 -1.91 3.08 13.24
N ALA A 180 -2.58 3.68 14.21
CA ALA A 180 -2.86 5.11 14.23
C ALA A 180 -1.57 5.93 14.30
N GLU A 181 -0.60 5.54 15.13
CA GLU A 181 0.70 6.20 15.22
C GLU A 181 1.48 6.09 13.91
N THR A 182 1.52 4.90 13.31
CA THR A 182 2.18 4.69 12.00
C THR A 182 1.54 5.55 10.92
N LEU A 183 0.20 5.58 10.88
CA LEU A 183 -0.54 6.41 9.92
C LEU A 183 -0.25 7.89 10.14
N GLN A 184 -0.24 8.36 11.39
CA GLN A 184 0.10 9.73 11.75
C GLN A 184 1.51 10.09 11.26
N GLN A 185 2.50 9.21 11.48
CA GLN A 185 3.85 9.41 10.98
C GLN A 185 3.89 9.50 9.44
N ILE A 186 3.11 8.70 8.72
CA ILE A 186 3.01 8.77 7.25
C ILE A 186 2.40 10.12 6.82
N THR A 187 1.33 10.59 7.48
CA THR A 187 0.66 11.85 7.13
C THR A 187 1.48 13.09 7.46
N ASP A 188 2.34 13.01 8.48
CA ASP A 188 3.23 14.10 8.90
C ASP A 188 4.47 14.24 8.00
N MET A 189 4.71 13.29 7.10
CA MET A 189 5.81 13.39 6.14
C MET A 189 5.55 14.50 5.12
N ARG A 190 6.55 15.35 4.98
CA ARG A 190 6.60 16.49 4.06
C ARG A 190 7.95 16.49 3.33
N ILE A 191 7.98 16.77 2.03
CA ILE A 191 9.19 16.87 1.20
C ILE A 191 10.17 17.88 1.80
N GLU A 192 9.64 18.99 2.34
CA GLU A 192 10.39 20.04 3.02
C GLU A 192 11.19 19.49 4.20
N ASN A 193 10.61 18.55 4.96
CA ASN A 193 11.27 17.90 6.10
C ASN A 193 12.41 16.96 5.66
N LYS A 194 12.39 16.46 4.43
CA LYS A 194 13.46 15.62 3.88
C LYS A 194 14.63 16.47 3.40
N ILE A 195 14.35 17.50 2.60
CA ILE A 195 15.39 18.43 2.10
C ILE A 195 16.15 19.08 3.26
N GLY A 196 15.44 19.45 4.34
CA GLY A 196 16.06 19.98 5.56
C GLY A 196 16.94 18.98 6.35
N ARG A 197 16.70 17.67 6.22
CA ARG A 197 17.53 16.62 6.83
C ARG A 197 18.79 16.37 6.02
N ASP A 198 18.66 16.29 4.69
CA ASP A 198 19.78 15.98 3.79
C ASP A 198 20.79 17.14 3.74
N SER A 199 20.31 18.39 3.80
CA SER A 199 21.17 19.58 3.89
C SER A 199 21.92 19.72 5.22
N LYS A 200 21.40 19.13 6.30
CA LYS A 200 22.04 19.11 7.63
C LYS A 200 23.04 17.97 7.83
N GLN A 201 23.27 17.12 6.81
CA GLN A 201 24.40 16.18 6.79
C GLN A 201 25.53 16.68 5.86
N PRO A 202 26.20 17.81 6.14
CA PRO A 202 27.39 18.18 5.39
C PRO A 202 28.56 17.31 5.86
N GLY A 203 28.94 16.34 5.03
CA GLY A 203 30.25 15.71 5.12
C GLY A 203 30.30 14.35 5.82
N ARG A 204 29.94 13.31 5.07
CA ARG A 204 30.78 12.11 5.06
C ARG A 204 31.68 12.21 3.82
N LYS A 205 32.64 13.14 3.89
CA LYS A 205 33.76 13.20 2.94
C LYS A 205 34.58 11.94 3.12
N GLY A 206 35.07 11.42 2.00
CA GLY A 206 35.55 10.06 1.84
C GLY A 206 36.65 9.62 2.79
N GLU A 207 36.67 8.30 2.97
CA GLU A 207 37.92 7.57 3.21
C GLU A 207 38.24 6.79 1.92
N PRO A 208 39.54 6.66 1.60
CA PRO A 208 40.08 6.29 0.28
C PRO A 208 39.70 4.89 -0.21
#